data_AF-A0A089MRA8-F1
#
_entry.id   AF-A0A089MRA8-F1
#
_cell.length_a   1.000
_cell.length_b   1.000
_cell.length_c   1.000
_cell.angle_alpha   90.00
_cell.angle_beta   90.00
_cell.angle_gamma   90.00
#
_symmetry.space_group_name_H-M   'P 1'
#
loop_
_entity.id
_entity.type
_entity.pdbx_description
1 polymer ?
#
loop_
_entity_poly.entity_id
_entity_poly.type
_entity_poly.pdbx_seq_one_letter_code
_entity_poly.pdbx_strand_id
1 'polypeptide(L)'
;MDDQLRQRLGLPELHYNEPLIDGEAEIAAGTPDLEAAGTTVLNVSREDVEKGRLENYLREFKKYEKKKLQGKITIIFNGYEQDRREVYQVREITNWVDRLLKNVPHLFYFLSRDNYAMRIAFFCLSEVVGRSGMEVSITKEQGRRLIEKVTKSAVVYAKKSKDSFSEQWSLAESILEELGYEQTV
;
A
#
# COMPACT_ATOMS: atom_id res chain seq x y z
N MET A 1 -16.29 -3.04 6.12
CA MET A 1 -15.44 -3.06 7.33
C MET A 1 -16.33 -3.06 8.57
N ASP A 2 -16.14 -3.98 9.52
CA ASP A 2 -16.90 -3.96 10.78
C ASP A 2 -16.36 -2.93 11.80
N ASP A 3 -17.17 -2.58 12.80
CA ASP A 3 -16.83 -1.58 13.82
C ASP A 3 -15.63 -1.97 14.70
N GLN A 4 -15.45 -3.26 14.98
CA GLN A 4 -14.31 -3.71 15.78
C GLN A 4 -13.00 -3.53 15.00
N LEU A 5 -13.00 -3.87 13.71
CA LEU A 5 -11.86 -3.64 12.82
C LEU A 5 -11.59 -2.15 12.66
N ARG A 6 -12.61 -1.32 12.44
CA ARG A 6 -12.49 0.15 12.39
C ARG A 6 -11.77 0.69 13.62
N GLN A 7 -12.22 0.32 14.81
CA GLN A 7 -11.61 0.74 16.08
C GLN A 7 -10.16 0.26 16.21
N ARG A 8 -9.85 -0.99 15.82
CA ARG A 8 -8.48 -1.53 15.85
C ARG A 8 -7.52 -0.78 14.93
N LEU A 9 -7.99 -0.39 13.75
CA LEU A 9 -7.27 0.47 12.79
C LEU A 9 -7.19 1.93 13.25
N GLY A 10 -7.98 2.30 14.25
CA GLY A 10 -8.04 3.63 14.82
C GLY A 10 -8.78 4.63 13.92
N LEU A 11 -9.66 4.19 13.03
CA LEU A 11 -10.41 5.09 12.16
C LEU A 11 -11.51 5.84 12.94
N PRO A 12 -11.80 7.12 12.61
CA PRO A 12 -12.92 7.86 13.21
C PRO A 12 -14.27 7.22 12.86
N GLU A 13 -15.34 7.63 13.56
CA GLU A 13 -16.69 7.29 13.12
C GLU A 13 -17.05 8.09 11.88
N LEU A 14 -17.62 7.41 10.88
CA LEU A 14 -18.24 8.07 9.74
C LEU A 14 -19.58 8.65 10.21
N HIS A 15 -19.58 9.92 10.62
CA HIS A 15 -20.81 10.66 10.76
C HIS A 15 -21.27 11.12 9.38
N TYR A 16 -22.34 10.54 8.86
CA TYR A 16 -23.03 10.97 7.63
C TYR A 16 -23.76 12.32 7.79
N ASN A 17 -23.16 13.29 8.49
CA ASN A 17 -23.71 14.62 8.69
C ASN A 17 -22.78 15.67 8.08
N GLU A 18 -22.60 15.61 6.76
CA GLU A 18 -22.37 16.83 5.98
C GLU A 18 -23.72 17.20 5.36
N PRO A 19 -24.27 18.38 5.65
CA PRO A 19 -25.48 18.82 4.96
C PRO A 19 -25.16 18.96 3.47
N LEU A 20 -25.99 18.33 2.63
CA LEU A 20 -26.12 18.67 1.22
C LEU A 20 -26.43 20.17 1.16
N ILE A 21 -25.47 20.96 0.68
CA ILE A 21 -25.72 22.35 0.33
C ILE A 21 -26.53 22.30 -0.96
N ASP A 22 -27.84 22.46 -0.83
CA ASP A 22 -28.75 22.70 -1.94
C ASP A 22 -28.33 24.00 -2.65
N GLY A 23 -27.89 23.87 -3.89
CA GLY A 23 -27.52 24.96 -4.77
C GLY A 23 -27.38 24.44 -6.20
N GLU A 24 -28.52 24.37 -6.90
CA GLU A 24 -28.58 24.05 -8.33
C GLU A 24 -27.70 25.00 -9.14
N ALA A 25 -26.74 24.46 -9.91
CA ALA A 25 -26.29 25.05 -11.16
C ALA A 25 -25.56 24.01 -12.04
N GLU A 26 -26.18 23.73 -13.18
CA GLU A 26 -25.62 23.27 -14.46
C GLU A 26 -24.91 21.92 -14.56
N ILE A 27 -25.61 21.02 -15.25
CA ILE A 27 -25.07 19.86 -15.96
C ILE A 27 -24.13 20.36 -17.06
N ALA A 28 -22.87 20.60 -16.72
CA ALA A 28 -21.79 20.53 -17.68
C ALA A 28 -21.33 19.07 -17.73
N ALA A 29 -21.66 18.38 -18.82
CA ALA A 29 -21.05 17.12 -19.20
C ALA A 29 -19.55 17.33 -19.43
N GLY A 30 -18.79 17.34 -18.35
CA GLY A 30 -17.36 17.18 -18.32
C GLY A 30 -17.10 15.91 -17.55
N THR A 31 -16.69 14.85 -18.24
CA THR A 31 -15.89 13.77 -17.65
C THR A 31 -14.92 14.42 -16.66
N PRO A 32 -14.89 14.03 -15.36
CA PRO A 32 -13.84 14.50 -14.48
C PRO A 32 -12.55 14.15 -15.20
N ASP A 33 -11.82 15.21 -15.51
CA ASP A 33 -10.59 15.21 -16.27
C ASP A 33 -9.75 14.03 -15.77
N LEU A 34 -9.34 13.16 -16.69
CA LEU A 34 -8.24 12.24 -16.43
C LEU A 34 -7.00 13.12 -16.25
N GLU A 35 -6.91 13.82 -15.11
CA GLU A 35 -5.65 14.33 -14.62
C GLU A 35 -4.76 13.11 -14.58
N ALA A 36 -3.75 13.12 -15.45
CA ALA A 36 -2.77 12.06 -15.57
C ALA A 36 -2.17 11.77 -14.18
N ALA A 37 -2.77 10.84 -13.45
CA ALA A 37 -2.32 10.36 -12.18
C ALA A 37 -1.09 9.49 -12.45
N GLY A 38 0.03 10.16 -12.72
CA GLY A 38 1.28 9.50 -13.05
C GLY A 38 1.73 8.69 -11.84
N THR A 39 1.65 7.37 -11.95
CA THR A 39 2.32 6.47 -11.03
C THR A 39 3.83 6.73 -11.10
N THR A 40 4.44 7.01 -9.96
CA THR A 40 5.88 7.18 -9.83
C THR A 40 6.53 5.83 -9.62
N VAL A 41 7.50 5.50 -10.48
CA VAL A 41 8.24 4.23 -10.39
C VAL A 41 9.49 4.43 -9.53
N LEU A 42 9.59 3.66 -8.45
CA LEU A 42 10.81 3.50 -7.66
C LEU A 42 11.59 2.29 -8.19
N ASN A 43 12.63 2.56 -8.96
CA ASN A 43 13.52 1.54 -9.50
C ASN A 43 14.56 1.12 -8.45
N VAL A 44 14.54 -0.15 -8.06
CA VAL A 44 15.47 -0.76 -7.10
C VAL A 44 16.42 -1.67 -7.86
N SER A 45 17.71 -1.37 -7.84
CA SER A 45 18.70 -2.20 -8.54
C SER A 45 19.02 -3.47 -7.77
N ARG A 46 19.32 -4.57 -8.49
CA ARG A 46 19.83 -5.81 -7.90
C ARG A 46 21.05 -5.59 -7.01
N GLU A 47 21.98 -4.73 -7.44
CA GLU A 47 23.17 -4.41 -6.65
C GLU A 47 22.81 -3.79 -5.29
N ASP A 48 21.82 -2.89 -5.24
CA ASP A 48 21.38 -2.30 -3.98
C ASP A 48 20.63 -3.28 -3.10
N VAL A 49 19.85 -4.19 -3.68
CA VAL A 49 19.21 -5.27 -2.92
C VAL A 49 20.26 -6.19 -2.31
N GLU A 50 21.18 -6.72 -3.11
CA GLU A 50 22.19 -7.69 -2.68
C GLU A 50 23.19 -7.09 -1.68
N LYS A 51 23.56 -5.81 -1.85
CA LYS A 51 24.41 -5.09 -0.88
C LYS A 51 23.62 -4.48 0.27
N GLY A 52 22.28 -4.62 0.26
CA GLY A 52 21.41 -4.11 1.32
C GLY A 52 21.41 -2.58 1.48
N ARG A 53 21.61 -1.84 0.39
CA ARG A 53 21.63 -0.37 0.38
C ARG A 53 20.22 0.19 0.35
N LEU A 54 19.92 1.06 1.30
CA LEU A 54 18.58 1.64 1.50
C LEU A 54 18.57 3.17 1.47
N GLU A 55 19.72 3.79 1.67
CA GLU A 55 19.87 5.22 1.97
C GLU A 55 19.27 6.09 0.88
N ASN A 56 19.45 5.69 -0.39
CA ASN A 56 18.90 6.40 -1.55
C ASN A 56 17.37 6.33 -1.56
N TYR A 57 16.81 5.14 -1.33
CA TYR A 57 15.38 4.87 -1.31
C TYR A 57 14.68 5.58 -0.16
N LEU A 58 15.30 5.60 1.02
CA LEU A 58 14.80 6.38 2.16
C LEU A 58 14.76 7.88 1.87
N ARG A 59 15.71 8.42 1.08
CA ARG A 59 15.64 9.80 0.62
C ARG A 59 14.51 10.04 -0.38
N GLU A 60 14.20 9.06 -1.25
CA GLU A 60 13.04 9.14 -2.13
C GLU A 60 11.73 9.14 -1.35
N PHE A 61 11.57 8.26 -0.35
CA PHE A 61 10.36 8.27 0.50
C PHE A 61 10.17 9.60 1.22
N LYS A 62 11.25 10.26 1.70
CA LYS A 62 11.15 11.62 2.24
C LYS A 62 10.65 12.66 1.22
N LYS A 63 10.94 12.48 -0.07
CA LYS A 63 10.37 13.33 -1.13
C LYS A 63 8.90 13.00 -1.37
N TYR A 64 8.53 11.72 -1.33
CA TYR A 64 7.15 11.26 -1.49
C TYR A 64 6.25 11.75 -0.36
N GLU A 65 6.74 11.76 0.88
CA GLU A 65 6.10 12.36 2.04
C GLU A 65 5.76 13.84 1.78
N LYS A 66 6.74 14.63 1.31
CA LYS A 66 6.56 16.06 1.01
C LYS A 66 5.56 16.31 -0.12
N LYS A 67 5.51 15.42 -1.10
CA LYS A 67 4.62 15.49 -2.26
C LYS A 67 3.24 14.86 -2.01
N LYS A 68 3.01 14.26 -0.84
CA LYS A 68 1.79 13.51 -0.50
C LYS A 68 1.39 12.48 -1.58
N LEU A 69 2.35 11.65 -2.00
CA LEU A 69 2.12 10.65 -3.06
C LEU A 69 1.37 9.40 -2.55
N GLN A 70 0.18 9.58 -2.00
CA GLN A 70 -0.68 8.48 -1.57
C GLN A 70 -1.04 7.58 -2.76
N GLY A 71 -0.86 6.27 -2.63
CA GLY A 71 -1.28 5.29 -3.63
C GLY A 71 -0.66 5.45 -5.03
N LYS A 72 0.48 6.14 -5.14
CA LYS A 72 1.08 6.54 -6.43
C LYS A 72 2.48 5.93 -6.68
N ILE A 73 2.99 5.07 -5.79
CA ILE A 73 4.34 4.52 -5.92
C ILE A 73 4.30 3.05 -6.33
N THR A 74 4.97 2.70 -7.43
CA THR A 74 5.24 1.30 -7.83
C THR A 74 6.72 1.01 -7.63
N ILE A 75 7.04 -0.06 -6.91
CA ILE A 75 8.43 -0.52 -6.71
C ILE A 75 8.75 -1.57 -7.76
N ILE A 76 9.85 -1.39 -8.51
CA ILE A 76 10.32 -2.35 -9.51
C ILE A 76 11.74 -2.78 -9.14
N PHE A 77 11.99 -4.08 -9.13
CA PHE A 77 13.30 -4.67 -8.86
C PHE A 77 13.98 -5.05 -10.17
N ASN A 78 14.96 -4.25 -10.59
CA ASN A 78 15.68 -4.42 -11.84
C ASN A 78 16.92 -5.32 -11.67
N GLY A 79 17.22 -6.14 -12.66
CA GLY A 79 18.36 -7.07 -12.66
C GLY A 79 18.02 -8.50 -12.20
N TYR A 80 16.75 -8.78 -11.96
CA TYR A 80 16.21 -10.09 -11.59
C TYR A 80 15.41 -10.76 -12.72
N GLU A 81 15.44 -10.22 -13.95
CA GLU A 81 14.60 -10.66 -15.07
C GLU A 81 14.89 -12.09 -15.52
N GLN A 82 16.10 -12.58 -15.25
CA GLN A 82 16.52 -13.96 -15.54
C GLN A 82 16.34 -14.90 -14.33
N ASP A 83 15.91 -14.39 -13.18
CA ASP A 83 15.58 -15.24 -12.03
C ASP A 83 14.25 -15.95 -12.32
N ARG A 84 14.23 -17.27 -12.15
CA ARG A 84 13.02 -18.08 -12.37
C ARG A 84 12.03 -17.95 -11.22
N ARG A 85 12.50 -17.48 -10.07
CA ARG A 85 11.68 -17.25 -8.88
C ARG A 85 10.98 -15.92 -9.02
N GLU A 86 9.86 -15.81 -8.32
CA GLU A 86 9.11 -14.57 -8.29
C GLU A 86 9.70 -13.62 -7.26
N VAL A 87 9.42 -12.32 -7.42
CA VAL A 87 10.05 -11.25 -6.63
C VAL A 87 9.98 -11.52 -5.12
N TYR A 88 8.82 -11.97 -4.64
CA TYR A 88 8.59 -12.30 -3.23
C TYR A 88 9.18 -13.65 -2.78
N GLN A 89 9.77 -14.43 -3.69
CA GLN A 89 10.49 -15.67 -3.39
C GLN A 89 12.03 -15.46 -3.37
N VAL A 90 12.50 -14.33 -3.87
CA VAL A 90 13.93 -13.97 -3.84
C VAL A 90 14.27 -13.45 -2.44
N ARG A 91 15.07 -14.21 -1.69
CA ARG A 91 15.37 -13.93 -0.28
C ARG A 91 16.00 -12.56 -0.08
N GLU A 92 16.87 -12.14 -0.98
CA GLU A 92 17.54 -10.85 -0.96
C GLU A 92 16.52 -9.70 -1.05
N ILE A 93 15.51 -9.84 -1.92
CA ILE A 93 14.42 -8.87 -2.07
C ILE A 93 13.55 -8.86 -0.81
N THR A 94 13.11 -10.01 -0.32
CA THR A 94 12.27 -10.08 0.89
C THR A 94 12.94 -9.42 2.11
N ASN A 95 14.22 -9.72 2.34
CA ASN A 95 15.02 -9.07 3.39
C ASN A 95 15.13 -7.56 3.18
N TRP A 96 15.29 -7.10 1.93
CA TRP A 96 15.38 -5.69 1.62
C TRP A 96 14.05 -4.96 1.88
N VAL A 97 12.92 -5.56 1.48
CA VAL A 97 11.57 -5.01 1.73
C VAL A 97 11.25 -4.98 3.23
N ASP A 98 11.60 -6.01 3.99
CA ASP A 98 11.44 -6.01 5.44
C ASP A 98 12.23 -4.86 6.10
N ARG A 99 13.48 -4.64 5.69
CA ARG A 99 14.28 -3.51 6.17
C ARG A 99 13.71 -2.16 5.71
N LEU A 100 13.18 -2.06 4.50
CA LEU A 100 12.49 -0.86 4.04
C LEU A 100 11.28 -0.56 4.92
N LEU A 101 10.42 -1.54 5.19
CA LEU A 101 9.24 -1.38 6.05
C LEU A 101 9.63 -0.94 7.46
N LYS A 102 10.72 -1.49 8.03
CA LYS A 102 11.22 -1.07 9.35
C LYS A 102 11.61 0.42 9.39
N ASN A 103 12.10 0.97 8.28
CA ASN A 103 12.49 2.38 8.16
C ASN A 103 11.36 3.29 7.66
N VAL A 104 10.39 2.73 6.92
CA VAL A 104 9.20 3.42 6.41
C VAL A 104 7.96 2.61 6.83
N PRO A 105 7.54 2.67 8.11
CA PRO A 105 6.44 1.82 8.61
C PRO A 105 5.10 2.03 7.90
N HIS A 106 4.92 3.19 7.31
CA HIS A 106 3.73 3.58 6.56
C HIS A 106 3.89 3.36 5.04
N LEU A 107 4.80 2.46 4.61
CA LEU A 107 5.07 2.14 3.20
C LEU A 107 3.78 1.97 2.38
N PHE A 108 2.79 1.27 2.92
CA PHE A 108 1.51 0.97 2.25
C PHE A 108 0.61 2.19 2.02
N TYR A 109 0.91 3.34 2.64
CA TYR A 109 0.29 4.62 2.27
C TYR A 109 0.65 5.04 0.84
N PHE A 110 1.89 4.77 0.42
CA PHE A 110 2.41 5.22 -0.87
C PHE A 110 2.15 4.23 -2.00
N LEU A 111 2.05 2.94 -1.71
CA LEU A 111 2.05 1.91 -2.74
C LEU A 111 0.79 1.99 -3.60
N SER A 112 0.99 2.04 -4.92
CA SER A 112 -0.09 1.91 -5.88
C SER A 112 -0.66 0.49 -5.85
N ARG A 113 -1.97 0.40 -6.14
CA ARG A 113 -2.66 -0.86 -6.41
C ARG A 113 -2.37 -1.38 -7.82
N ASP A 114 -1.90 -0.51 -8.71
CA ASP A 114 -1.52 -0.88 -10.06
C ASP A 114 -0.29 -1.79 -10.06
N ASN A 115 -0.22 -2.65 -11.07
CA ASN A 115 0.91 -3.56 -11.30
C ASN A 115 1.27 -4.44 -10.10
N TYR A 116 0.29 -4.75 -9.24
CA TYR A 116 0.45 -5.61 -8.06
C TYR A 116 1.53 -5.13 -7.07
N ALA A 117 1.93 -3.86 -7.10
CA ALA A 117 3.05 -3.36 -6.29
C ALA A 117 2.79 -3.56 -4.78
N MET A 118 1.57 -3.26 -4.33
CA MET A 118 1.14 -3.48 -2.95
C MET A 118 1.16 -4.96 -2.56
N ARG A 119 0.65 -5.85 -3.41
CA ARG A 119 0.64 -7.30 -3.16
C ARG A 119 2.04 -7.90 -3.12
N ILE A 120 2.91 -7.51 -4.05
CA ILE A 120 4.30 -7.99 -4.07
C ILE A 120 5.02 -7.58 -2.77
N ALA A 121 4.88 -6.33 -2.35
CA ALA A 121 5.45 -5.87 -1.08
C ALA A 121 4.88 -6.65 0.11
N PHE A 122 3.56 -6.91 0.12
CA PHE A 122 2.90 -7.71 1.15
C PHE A 122 3.41 -9.15 1.19
N PHE A 123 3.55 -9.82 0.04
CA PHE A 123 4.07 -11.19 -0.02
C PHE A 123 5.54 -11.27 0.40
N CYS A 124 6.35 -10.24 0.14
CA CYS A 124 7.72 -10.17 0.66
C CYS A 124 7.79 -10.14 2.19
N LEU A 125 6.71 -9.70 2.85
CA LEU A 125 6.61 -9.57 4.30
C LEU A 125 5.84 -10.75 4.95
N SER A 126 5.29 -11.64 4.12
CA SER A 126 4.46 -12.76 4.54
C SER A 126 5.24 -14.06 4.50
N GLU A 127 4.86 -15.02 5.34
CA GLU A 127 5.32 -16.40 5.17
C GLU A 127 4.42 -17.08 4.14
N VAL A 128 4.92 -17.16 2.91
CA VAL A 128 4.23 -17.83 1.81
C VAL A 128 4.33 -19.34 2.00
N VAL A 129 3.20 -20.00 2.24
CA VAL A 129 3.11 -21.44 2.51
C VAL A 129 2.81 -22.28 1.27
N GLY A 130 2.40 -21.65 0.17
CA GLY A 130 2.10 -22.34 -1.07
C GLY A 130 1.80 -21.40 -2.22
N ARG A 131 1.78 -21.95 -3.44
CA ARG A 131 1.35 -21.25 -4.64
C ARG A 131 0.66 -22.22 -5.61
N SER A 132 -0.46 -21.78 -6.17
CA SER A 132 -1.16 -22.47 -7.25
C SER A 132 -1.48 -21.48 -8.38
N GLY A 133 -0.76 -21.57 -9.50
CA GLY A 133 -0.91 -20.61 -10.61
C GLY A 133 -0.57 -19.17 -10.18
N MET A 134 -1.55 -18.27 -10.18
CA MET A 134 -1.41 -16.88 -9.71
C MET A 134 -1.78 -16.70 -8.23
N GLU A 135 -2.34 -17.73 -7.60
CA GLU A 135 -2.79 -17.66 -6.21
C GLU A 135 -1.63 -17.97 -5.26
N VAL A 136 -1.39 -17.04 -4.33
CA VAL A 136 -0.36 -17.17 -3.30
C VAL A 136 -1.05 -17.47 -1.97
N SER A 137 -0.71 -18.59 -1.37
CA SER A 137 -1.28 -18.99 -0.08
C SER A 137 -0.39 -18.52 1.06
N ILE A 138 -0.97 -17.81 2.02
CA ILE A 138 -0.38 -17.44 3.30
C ILE A 138 -1.26 -17.99 4.42
N THR A 139 -0.72 -18.15 5.62
CA THR A 139 -1.58 -18.59 6.74
C THR A 139 -2.61 -17.50 7.07
N LYS A 140 -3.88 -17.88 7.27
CA LYS A 140 -4.98 -16.93 7.52
C LYS A 140 -4.67 -16.01 8.70
N GLU A 141 -4.23 -16.58 9.82
CA GLU A 141 -3.94 -15.83 11.05
C GLU A 141 -2.81 -14.80 10.84
N GLN A 142 -1.72 -15.19 10.18
CA GLN A 142 -0.62 -14.28 9.91
C GLN A 142 -1.00 -13.20 8.88
N GLY A 143 -1.69 -13.60 7.81
CA GLY A 143 -2.17 -12.68 6.78
C GLY A 143 -3.04 -11.59 7.40
N ARG A 144 -4.02 -12.00 8.22
CA ARG A 144 -4.87 -11.07 8.96
C ARG A 144 -4.06 -10.09 9.81
N ARG A 145 -3.14 -10.58 10.64
CA ARG A 145 -2.31 -9.75 11.53
C ARG A 145 -1.44 -8.76 10.75
N LEU A 146 -0.85 -9.22 9.65
CA LEU A 146 0.02 -8.37 8.83
C LEU A 146 -0.80 -7.31 8.09
N ILE A 147 -1.94 -7.67 7.50
CA ILE A 147 -2.85 -6.72 6.86
C ILE A 147 -3.28 -5.64 7.86
N GLU A 148 -3.79 -6.03 9.04
CA GLU A 148 -4.19 -5.04 10.06
C GLU A 148 -3.03 -4.13 10.47
N LYS A 149 -1.82 -4.68 10.61
CA LYS A 149 -0.61 -3.93 10.97
C LYS A 149 -0.24 -2.89 9.91
N VAL A 150 -0.20 -3.28 8.63
CA VAL A 150 0.19 -2.36 7.54
C VAL A 150 -0.90 -1.32 7.29
N THR A 151 -2.18 -1.72 7.33
CA THR A 151 -3.32 -0.80 7.19
C THR A 151 -3.32 0.23 8.32
N LYS A 152 -3.17 -0.22 9.58
CA LYS A 152 -3.11 0.69 10.73
C LYS A 152 -1.95 1.68 10.59
N SER A 153 -0.78 1.21 10.18
CA SER A 153 0.40 2.08 10.02
C SER A 153 0.20 3.13 8.91
N ALA A 154 -0.46 2.75 7.81
CA ALA A 154 -0.83 3.68 6.74
C ALA A 154 -1.86 4.72 7.20
N VAL A 155 -2.90 4.29 7.93
CA VAL A 155 -3.94 5.19 8.49
C VAL A 155 -3.36 6.16 9.50
N VAL A 156 -2.47 5.70 10.40
CA VAL A 156 -1.77 6.57 11.35
C VAL A 156 -0.98 7.65 10.63
N TYR A 157 -0.34 7.31 9.51
CA TYR A 157 0.37 8.30 8.70
C TYR A 157 -0.59 9.25 7.96
N ALA A 158 -1.69 8.76 7.39
CA ALA A 158 -2.70 9.60 6.73
C ALA A 158 -3.24 10.68 7.70
N LYS A 159 -3.51 10.31 8.96
CA LYS A 159 -3.87 11.26 10.02
C LYS A 159 -2.79 12.30 10.28
N LYS A 160 -1.53 11.87 10.38
CA LYS A 160 -0.38 12.78 10.57
C LYS A 160 -0.23 13.73 9.39
N SER A 161 -0.52 13.27 8.18
CA SER A 161 -0.53 14.04 6.93
C SER A 161 -1.73 14.98 6.79
N LYS A 162 -2.68 14.91 7.74
CA LYS A 162 -3.94 15.67 7.79
C LYS A 162 -4.87 15.35 6.63
N ASP A 163 -4.86 14.11 6.18
CA ASP A 163 -5.81 13.63 5.19
C ASP A 163 -7.21 13.59 5.83
N SER A 164 -8.24 13.86 5.04
CA SER A 164 -9.64 13.89 5.49
C SER A 164 -10.08 12.51 6.01
N PHE A 165 -11.18 12.47 6.76
CA PHE A 165 -11.72 11.20 7.25
C PHE A 165 -12.15 10.28 6.11
N SER A 166 -12.69 10.84 5.02
CA SER A 166 -13.03 10.09 3.81
C SER A 166 -11.79 9.49 3.15
N GLU A 167 -10.70 10.25 3.01
CA GLU A 167 -9.44 9.73 2.45
C GLU A 167 -8.81 8.64 3.32
N GLN A 168 -8.85 8.80 4.66
CA GLN A 168 -8.38 7.77 5.60
C GLN A 168 -9.19 6.48 5.48
N TRP A 169 -10.52 6.59 5.33
CA TRP A 169 -11.41 5.46 5.15
C TRP A 169 -11.14 4.74 3.83
N SER A 170 -11.13 5.50 2.73
CA SER A 170 -10.85 5.01 1.39
C SER A 170 -9.49 4.31 1.30
N LEU A 171 -8.46 4.86 1.93
CA LEU A 171 -7.15 4.22 2.05
C LEU A 171 -7.23 2.86 2.75
N ALA A 172 -7.91 2.81 3.90
CA ALA A 172 -8.00 1.60 4.69
C ALA A 172 -8.76 0.50 3.94
N GLU A 173 -9.91 0.83 3.36
CA GLU A 173 -10.69 -0.11 2.53
C GLU A 173 -9.88 -0.59 1.33
N SER A 174 -9.19 0.32 0.64
CA SER A 174 -8.34 -0.02 -0.49
C SER A 174 -7.25 -1.03 -0.14
N ILE A 175 -6.58 -0.87 1.02
CA ILE A 175 -5.54 -1.83 1.47
C ILE A 175 -6.17 -3.16 1.87
N LEU A 176 -7.29 -3.14 2.62
CA LEU A 176 -7.96 -4.36 3.08
C LEU A 176 -8.48 -5.19 1.90
N GLU A 177 -9.08 -4.54 0.91
CA GLU A 177 -9.56 -5.17 -0.31
C GLU A 177 -8.41 -5.73 -1.14
N GLU A 178 -7.40 -4.90 -1.44
CA GLU A 178 -6.26 -5.29 -2.28
C GLU A 178 -5.51 -6.49 -1.72
N LEU A 179 -5.36 -6.55 -0.39
CA LEU A 179 -4.67 -7.62 0.32
C LEU A 179 -5.59 -8.79 0.73
N GLY A 180 -6.88 -8.73 0.42
CA GLY A 180 -7.81 -9.84 0.62
C GLY A 180 -8.16 -10.13 2.09
N TYR A 181 -8.32 -9.09 2.93
CA TYR A 181 -8.60 -9.25 4.36
C TYR A 181 -9.79 -10.18 4.66
N GLU A 182 -10.89 -10.08 3.91
CA GLU A 182 -12.09 -10.93 4.10
C GLU A 182 -11.80 -12.42 3.89
N GLN A 183 -10.79 -12.78 3.10
CA GLN A 183 -10.38 -14.17 2.86
C GLN A 183 -9.61 -14.77 4.06
N THR A 184 -9.20 -13.91 5.01
CA THR A 184 -8.48 -14.29 6.22
C THR A 184 -9.38 -14.53 7.43
N VAL A 185 -10.68 -14.26 7.31
CA VAL A 185 -11.70 -14.50 8.34
C VAL A 185 -12.13 -15.97 8.39
#